data_AF-A0A0A5G568-F1
#
_entry.id   AF-A0A0A5G568-F1
#
_cell.length_a   1.000
_cell.length_b   1.000
_cell.length_c   1.000
_cell.angle_alpha   90.00
_cell.angle_beta   90.00
_cell.angle_gamma   90.00
#
_symmetry.space_group_name_H-M   'P 1'
#
loop_
_entity.id
_entity.type
_entity.pdbx_description
1 polymer ?
#
loop_
_entity_poly.entity_id
_entity_poly.type
_entity_poly.pdbx_seq_one_letter_code
_entity_poly.pdbx_strand_id
1 'polypeptide(L)'
;MSKSIFSKGLHGESVHVDPTKVFDDLSWEKASKKVENMPYTIGQILHHMSFWQDFILELVEGNNPPPPKDNEEEWAIESFPAEKMEWETKVAHFKAGVLKAEELADKKLTDKNELFLELVMHNSYHAAQVVVIRRILGEWDSI
;
A
#
# COMPACT_ATOMS: atom_id res chain seq x y z
N MET A 1 9.91 4.08 23.26
CA MET A 1 9.62 2.64 23.43
C MET A 1 10.24 1.89 22.26
N SER A 2 10.51 0.58 22.37
CA SER A 2 10.97 -0.21 21.21
C SER A 2 9.82 -0.41 20.23
N LYS A 3 10.06 -0.20 18.92
CA LYS A 3 9.10 -0.54 17.84
C LYS A 3 8.69 -2.01 17.93
N SER A 4 7.41 -2.27 17.68
CA SER A 4 6.82 -3.60 17.57
C SER A 4 7.30 -4.33 16.32
N ILE A 5 7.13 -5.66 16.27
CA ILE A 5 7.44 -6.43 15.04
C ILE A 5 6.59 -5.99 13.86
N PHE A 6 5.35 -5.57 14.09
CA PHE A 6 4.44 -5.09 13.06
C PHE A 6 4.86 -3.72 12.53
N SER A 7 5.23 -2.78 13.41
CA SER A 7 5.80 -1.48 13.00
C SER A 7 7.01 -1.67 12.08
N LYS A 8 7.91 -2.58 12.42
CA LYS A 8 9.06 -2.94 11.56
C LYS A 8 8.62 -3.58 10.24
N GLY A 9 7.67 -4.51 10.30
CA GLY A 9 7.13 -5.23 9.14
C GLY A 9 6.44 -4.31 8.13
N LEU A 10 5.72 -3.27 8.60
CA LEU A 10 5.07 -2.28 7.73
C LEU A 10 6.07 -1.55 6.83
N HIS A 11 7.33 -1.45 7.26
CA HIS A 11 8.44 -0.85 6.52
C HIS A 11 9.37 -1.89 5.89
N GLY A 12 9.03 -3.17 5.92
CA GLY A 12 9.86 -4.24 5.35
C GLY A 12 11.24 -4.39 6.00
N GLU A 13 11.45 -3.87 7.21
CA GLU A 13 12.76 -3.78 7.85
C GLU A 13 13.46 -5.16 7.86
N SER A 14 14.64 -5.24 7.22
CA SER A 14 15.46 -6.46 7.09
C SER A 14 14.91 -7.56 6.16
N VAL A 15 13.85 -7.32 5.38
CA VAL A 15 13.24 -8.36 4.51
C VAL A 15 13.08 -7.90 3.06
N HIS A 16 12.58 -6.69 2.82
CA HIS A 16 12.36 -6.15 1.47
C HIS A 16 12.38 -4.61 1.50
N VAL A 17 12.19 -3.99 0.33
CA VAL A 17 12.07 -2.53 0.25
C VAL A 17 10.85 -2.04 1.04
N ASP A 18 10.99 -0.86 1.63
CA ASP A 18 9.92 -0.18 2.36
C ASP A 18 8.71 0.07 1.42
N PRO A 19 7.52 -0.48 1.72
CA PRO A 19 6.31 -0.26 0.93
C PRO A 19 5.93 1.22 0.76
N THR A 20 6.33 2.10 1.69
CA THR A 20 6.08 3.55 1.54
C THR A 20 6.99 4.20 0.49
N LYS A 21 8.14 3.58 0.18
CA LYS A 21 9.15 4.14 -0.73
C LYS A 21 9.04 3.66 -2.16
N VAL A 22 8.28 2.59 -2.44
CA VAL A 22 8.13 2.08 -3.81
C VAL A 22 7.41 3.05 -4.75
N PHE A 23 6.85 4.14 -4.22
CA PHE A 23 6.18 5.21 -4.96
C PHE A 23 7.01 6.48 -5.09
N ASP A 24 8.18 6.55 -4.46
CA ASP A 24 9.03 7.75 -4.48
C ASP A 24 9.58 8.00 -5.88
N ASP A 25 9.73 9.28 -6.23
CA ASP A 25 10.25 9.75 -7.53
C ASP A 25 9.54 9.19 -8.77
N LEU A 26 8.30 8.71 -8.63
CA LEU A 26 7.48 8.23 -9.74
C LEU A 26 6.47 9.31 -10.17
N SER A 27 6.45 9.63 -11.46
CA SER A 27 5.46 10.56 -12.02
C SER A 27 4.08 9.89 -12.15
N TRP A 28 3.01 10.70 -12.14
CA TRP A 28 1.65 10.19 -12.29
C TRP A 28 1.42 9.52 -13.65
N GLU A 29 2.06 10.01 -14.73
CA GLU A 29 1.99 9.40 -16.07
C GLU A 29 2.62 8.00 -16.10
N LYS A 30 3.69 7.78 -15.33
CA LYS A 30 4.31 6.47 -15.20
C LYS A 30 3.46 5.56 -14.30
N ALA A 31 2.88 6.10 -13.24
CA ALA A 31 2.00 5.37 -12.35
C ALA A 31 0.72 4.87 -13.05
N SER A 32 0.18 5.64 -14.00
CA SER A 32 -1.02 5.30 -14.78
C SER A 32 -0.74 4.42 -16.01
N LYS A 33 0.54 4.15 -16.32
CA LYS A 33 0.91 3.41 -17.52
C LYS A 33 0.59 1.92 -17.38
N LYS A 34 -0.20 1.39 -18.32
CA LYS A 34 -0.41 -0.06 -18.49
C LYS A 34 0.85 -0.72 -19.05
N VAL A 35 1.25 -1.82 -18.43
CA VAL A 35 2.37 -2.66 -18.85
C VAL A 35 1.83 -3.97 -19.40
N GLU A 36 2.41 -4.44 -20.51
CA GLU A 36 2.00 -5.70 -21.14
C GLU A 36 2.15 -6.87 -20.15
N ASN A 37 1.18 -7.78 -20.14
CA ASN A 37 1.11 -8.94 -19.24
C ASN A 37 1.01 -8.63 -17.74
N MET A 38 0.92 -7.35 -17.35
CA MET A 38 0.60 -6.96 -15.97
C MET A 38 -0.90 -6.70 -15.86
N PRO A 39 -1.58 -7.26 -14.85
CA PRO A 39 -3.03 -7.10 -14.71
C PRO A 39 -3.41 -5.67 -14.34
N TYR A 40 -2.53 -4.94 -13.65
CA TYR A 40 -2.82 -3.63 -13.06
C TYR A 40 -1.67 -2.64 -13.23
N THR A 41 -2.00 -1.35 -13.25
CA THR A 41 -1.04 -0.25 -13.18
C THR A 41 -0.53 -0.04 -11.75
N ILE A 42 0.56 0.73 -11.58
CA ILE A 42 1.05 1.11 -10.24
C ILE A 42 -0.01 1.94 -9.50
N GLY A 43 -0.70 2.83 -10.21
CA GLY A 43 -1.80 3.61 -9.66
C GLY A 43 -2.91 2.72 -9.09
N GLN A 44 -3.36 1.72 -9.86
CA GLN A 44 -4.37 0.77 -9.41
C GLN A 44 -3.91 -0.02 -8.17
N ILE A 45 -2.65 -0.43 -8.13
CA ILE A 45 -2.09 -1.13 -6.96
C ILE A 45 -2.08 -0.22 -5.73
N LEU A 46 -1.63 1.04 -5.85
CA LEU A 46 -1.67 2.00 -4.74
C LEU A 46 -3.10 2.26 -4.25
N HIS A 47 -4.06 2.36 -5.17
CA HIS A 47 -5.47 2.50 -4.84
C HIS A 47 -5.96 1.32 -3.99
N HIS A 48 -5.67 0.09 -4.45
CA HIS A 48 -6.01 -1.13 -3.73
C HIS A 48 -5.35 -1.23 -2.34
N MET A 49 -4.05 -0.94 -2.26
CA MET A 49 -3.32 -0.89 -0.98
C MET A 49 -3.94 0.12 -0.01
N SER A 50 -4.29 1.31 -0.50
CA SER A 50 -4.90 2.35 0.34
C SER A 50 -6.28 1.92 0.86
N PHE A 51 -7.10 1.30 0.01
CA PHE A 51 -8.44 0.84 0.40
C PHE A 51 -8.38 -0.20 1.52
N TRP A 52 -7.58 -1.26 1.33
CA TRP A 52 -7.45 -2.32 2.34
C TRP A 52 -6.80 -1.82 3.62
N GLN A 53 -5.84 -0.90 3.51
CA GLN A 53 -5.26 -0.24 4.67
C GLN A 53 -6.32 0.52 5.47
N ASP A 54 -7.15 1.33 4.82
CA ASP A 54 -8.20 2.09 5.49
C ASP A 54 -9.21 1.15 6.16
N PHE A 55 -9.63 0.09 5.45
CA PHE A 55 -10.53 -0.93 6.00
C PHE A 55 -9.96 -1.63 7.24
N ILE A 56 -8.69 -2.05 7.19
CA ILE A 56 -8.02 -2.71 8.32
C ILE A 56 -7.87 -1.73 9.50
N LEU A 57 -7.53 -0.46 9.24
CA LEU A 57 -7.38 0.54 10.29
C LEU A 57 -8.69 0.80 11.04
N GLU A 58 -9.81 0.84 10.33
CA GLU A 58 -11.15 0.93 10.95
C GLU A 58 -11.40 -0.27 11.89
N LEU A 59 -11.07 -1.50 11.47
CA LEU A 59 -11.20 -2.70 12.31
C LEU A 59 -10.28 -2.69 13.54
N VAL A 60 -9.05 -2.18 13.37
CA VAL A 60 -8.07 -2.02 14.47
C VAL A 60 -8.62 -1.05 15.51
N GLU A 61 -9.26 0.04 15.08
CA GLU A 61 -9.87 1.04 15.95
C GLU A 61 -11.20 0.59 16.57
N GLY A 62 -11.69 -0.59 16.20
CA GLY A 62 -12.90 -1.19 16.76
C GLY A 62 -14.19 -0.81 16.04
N ASN A 63 -14.08 -0.16 14.89
CA ASN A 63 -15.21 0.06 14.00
C ASN A 63 -15.56 -1.22 13.23
N ASN A 64 -16.73 -1.23 12.61
CA ASN A 64 -17.22 -2.35 11.80
C ASN A 64 -17.65 -1.84 10.42
N PRO A 65 -16.69 -1.45 9.56
CA PRO A 65 -17.00 -1.01 8.21
C PRO A 65 -17.72 -2.13 7.43
N PRO A 66 -18.64 -1.79 6.51
CA PRO A 66 -19.25 -2.80 5.67
C PRO A 66 -18.15 -3.52 4.88
N PRO A 67 -18.21 -4.86 4.74
CA PRO A 67 -17.24 -5.58 3.95
C PRO A 67 -17.26 -5.08 2.50
N PRO A 68 -16.11 -5.10 1.81
CA PRO A 68 -16.07 -4.78 0.39
C PRO A 68 -17.09 -5.65 -0.37
N LYS A 69 -17.86 -5.00 -1.26
CA LYS A 69 -19.00 -5.64 -1.92
C LYS A 69 -18.57 -6.70 -2.92
N ASP A 70 -17.49 -6.45 -3.67
CA ASP A 70 -16.87 -7.40 -4.60
C ASP A 70 -15.45 -6.97 -4.97
N ASN A 71 -14.53 -7.94 -5.10
CA ASN A 71 -13.12 -7.71 -5.43
C ASN A 71 -12.91 -7.10 -6.84
N GLU A 72 -13.82 -7.37 -7.78
CA GLU A 72 -13.69 -6.90 -9.18
C GLU A 72 -14.01 -5.41 -9.34
N GLU A 73 -14.96 -4.87 -8.56
CA GLU A 73 -15.31 -3.44 -8.60
C GLU A 73 -14.14 -2.56 -8.11
N GLU A 74 -13.31 -3.06 -7.20
CA GLU A 74 -12.15 -2.33 -6.65
C GLU A 74 -11.04 -2.07 -7.69
N TRP A 75 -10.91 -2.95 -8.67
CA TRP A 75 -9.93 -2.84 -9.76
C TRP A 75 -10.48 -2.15 -11.01
N ALA A 76 -11.80 -1.87 -11.06
CA ALA A 76 -12.47 -1.26 -12.23
C ALA A 76 -12.03 0.18 -12.53
N ILE A 77 -11.13 0.75 -11.72
CA ILE A 77 -10.56 2.07 -11.94
C ILE A 77 -9.43 1.96 -12.98
N GLU A 78 -9.80 1.94 -14.26
CA GLU A 78 -8.84 1.73 -15.35
C GLU A 78 -7.86 2.90 -15.57
N SER A 79 -8.23 4.11 -15.13
CA SER A 79 -7.51 5.35 -15.46
C SER A 79 -6.85 6.06 -14.28
N PHE A 80 -6.66 5.39 -13.14
CA PHE A 80 -6.04 6.04 -11.98
C PHE A 80 -4.51 5.91 -11.96
N PRO A 81 -3.77 6.99 -11.62
CA PRO A 81 -4.23 8.37 -11.46
C PRO A 81 -4.47 9.08 -12.82
N ALA A 82 -5.46 9.97 -12.90
CA ALA A 82 -5.74 10.76 -14.11
C ALA A 82 -4.92 12.06 -14.16
N GLU A 83 -4.43 12.53 -13.01
CA GLU A 83 -3.60 13.73 -12.92
C GLU A 83 -2.63 13.70 -11.73
N LYS A 84 -1.69 14.66 -11.73
CA LYS A 84 -0.64 14.79 -10.71
C LYS A 84 -1.19 14.90 -9.30
N MET A 85 -2.22 15.72 -9.10
CA MET A 85 -2.79 15.97 -7.77
C MET A 85 -3.40 14.71 -7.16
N GLU A 86 -4.12 13.91 -7.95
CA GLU A 86 -4.69 12.64 -7.50
C GLU A 86 -3.61 11.65 -7.06
N TRP A 87 -2.53 11.56 -7.84
CA TRP A 87 -1.37 10.72 -7.52
C TRP A 87 -0.72 11.14 -6.19
N GLU A 88 -0.33 12.40 -6.08
CA GLU A 88 0.37 12.92 -4.90
C GLU A 88 -0.51 12.80 -3.65
N THR A 89 -1.81 13.10 -3.77
CA THR A 89 -2.78 12.96 -2.67
C THR A 89 -2.89 11.51 -2.22
N LYS A 90 -2.97 10.55 -3.14
CA LYS A 90 -3.10 9.13 -2.80
C LYS A 90 -1.82 8.57 -2.18
N VAL A 91 -0.64 8.95 -2.69
CA VAL A 91 0.64 8.56 -2.09
C VAL A 91 0.75 9.12 -0.67
N ALA A 92 0.38 10.39 -0.45
CA ALA A 92 0.37 11.00 0.87
C ALA A 92 -0.59 10.29 1.83
N HIS A 93 -1.80 9.96 1.36
CA HIS A 93 -2.80 9.21 2.12
C HIS A 93 -2.29 7.83 2.55
N PHE A 94 -1.74 7.07 1.61
CA PHE A 94 -1.17 5.76 1.91
C PHE A 94 -0.07 5.85 2.97
N LYS A 95 0.88 6.77 2.81
CA LYS A 95 1.97 6.99 3.77
C LYS A 95 1.45 7.38 5.16
N ALA A 96 0.44 8.25 5.23
CA ALA A 96 -0.17 8.65 6.49
C ALA A 96 -0.86 7.48 7.19
N GLY A 97 -1.54 6.60 6.45
CA GLY A 97 -2.15 5.41 7.03
C GLY A 97 -1.13 4.36 7.50
N VAL A 98 0.01 4.20 6.81
CA VAL A 98 1.13 3.36 7.32
C VAL A 98 1.66 3.92 8.64
N LEU A 99 1.86 5.24 8.73
CA LEU A 99 2.29 5.89 9.98
C LEU A 99 1.27 5.67 11.11
N LYS A 100 -0.03 5.82 10.82
CA LYS A 100 -1.09 5.53 11.78
C LYS A 100 -1.07 4.06 12.23
N ALA A 101 -0.87 3.12 11.30
CA ALA A 101 -0.75 1.70 11.61
C ALA A 101 0.46 1.42 12.53
N GLU A 102 1.61 2.06 12.27
CA GLU A 102 2.79 1.99 13.14
C GLU A 102 2.46 2.47 14.56
N GLU A 103 1.85 3.66 14.70
CA GLU A 103 1.50 4.22 16.01
C GLU A 103 0.54 3.32 16.79
N LEU A 104 -0.42 2.69 16.11
CA LEU A 104 -1.36 1.74 16.71
C LEU A 104 -0.69 0.42 17.09
N ALA A 105 0.19 -0.11 16.24
CA ALA A 105 0.92 -1.35 16.50
C ALA A 105 1.85 -1.22 17.72
N ASP A 106 2.50 -0.06 17.87
CA ASP A 106 3.41 0.20 18.99
C ASP A 106 2.71 0.40 20.34
N LYS A 107 1.38 0.62 20.34
CA LYS A 107 0.55 0.55 21.56
C LYS A 107 0.37 -0.89 22.08
N LYS A 108 0.86 -1.91 21.36
CA LYS A 108 0.84 -3.33 21.73
C LYS A 108 -0.58 -3.90 21.94
N LEU A 109 -1.49 -3.59 21.03
CA LEU A 109 -2.85 -4.14 20.99
C LEU A 109 -2.82 -5.61 20.55
N THR A 110 -2.56 -6.54 21.49
CA THR A 110 -2.31 -7.95 21.16
C THR A 110 -3.50 -8.65 20.50
N ASP A 111 -4.73 -8.19 20.77
CA ASP A 111 -5.96 -8.66 20.16
C ASP A 111 -6.13 -8.22 18.69
N LYS A 112 -5.26 -7.33 18.20
CA LYS A 112 -5.25 -6.82 16.81
C LYS A 112 -4.07 -7.35 15.98
N ASN A 113 -3.27 -8.27 16.54
CA ASN A 113 -2.06 -8.79 15.89
C ASN A 113 -2.35 -9.42 14.51
N GLU A 114 -3.47 -10.11 14.35
CA GLU A 114 -3.86 -10.72 13.07
C GLU A 114 -4.10 -9.66 12.00
N LEU A 115 -4.84 -8.59 12.32
CA LEU A 115 -5.07 -7.46 11.42
C LEU A 115 -3.78 -6.75 11.01
N PHE A 116 -2.85 -6.54 11.95
CA PHE A 116 -1.55 -5.97 11.62
C PHE A 116 -0.71 -6.90 10.75
N LEU A 117 -0.75 -8.21 11.00
CA LEU A 117 -0.07 -9.18 10.15
C LEU A 117 -0.62 -9.18 8.73
N GLU A 118 -1.95 -9.13 8.59
CA GLU A 118 -2.62 -9.01 7.28
C GLU A 118 -2.14 -7.77 6.53
N LEU A 119 -2.12 -6.60 7.17
CA LEU A 119 -1.66 -5.37 6.56
C LEU A 119 -0.18 -5.43 6.15
N VAL A 120 0.68 -6.00 7.00
CA VAL A 120 2.11 -6.18 6.69
C VAL A 120 2.27 -7.08 5.46
N MET A 121 1.60 -8.23 5.42
CA MET A 121 1.72 -9.19 4.32
C MET A 121 1.14 -8.62 3.02
N HIS A 122 0.01 -7.92 3.10
CA HIS A 122 -0.64 -7.25 1.97
C HIS A 122 0.27 -6.19 1.36
N ASN A 123 0.80 -5.29 2.19
CA ASN A 123 1.71 -4.24 1.73
C ASN A 123 2.99 -4.82 1.12
N SER A 124 3.53 -5.90 1.71
CA SER A 124 4.74 -6.58 1.21
C SER A 124 4.52 -7.19 -0.17
N TYR A 125 3.38 -7.87 -0.36
CA TYR A 125 3.02 -8.49 -1.64
C TYR A 125 2.88 -7.43 -2.76
N HIS A 126 2.12 -6.37 -2.49
CA HIS A 126 1.86 -5.34 -3.50
C HIS A 126 3.06 -4.43 -3.75
N ALA A 127 3.90 -4.16 -2.75
CA ALA A 127 5.16 -3.44 -2.94
C ALA A 127 6.07 -4.16 -3.95
N ALA A 128 6.17 -5.50 -3.86
CA ALA A 128 6.93 -6.28 -4.82
C ALA A 128 6.37 -6.18 -6.25
N GLN A 129 5.05 -6.17 -6.42
CA GLN A 129 4.41 -5.94 -7.73
C GLN A 129 4.76 -4.56 -8.30
N VAL A 130 4.71 -3.51 -7.48
CA VAL A 130 5.10 -2.15 -7.89
C VAL A 130 6.55 -2.11 -8.35
N VAL A 131 7.48 -2.72 -7.60
CA VAL A 131 8.90 -2.79 -7.97
C VAL A 131 9.09 -3.49 -9.33
N VAL A 132 8.39 -4.60 -9.58
CA VAL A 132 8.46 -5.30 -10.87
C VAL A 132 7.98 -4.41 -12.02
N ILE A 133 6.86 -3.72 -11.85
CA ILE A 133 6.34 -2.80 -12.89
C ILE A 133 7.32 -1.65 -13.12
N ARG A 134 7.86 -1.05 -12.05
CA ARG A 134 8.86 0.03 -12.17
C ARG A 134 10.10 -0.43 -12.92
N ARG A 135 10.61 -1.64 -12.66
CA ARG A 135 11.73 -2.24 -13.42
C ARG A 135 11.42 -2.35 -14.91
N ILE A 136 10.23 -2.83 -15.27
CA ILE A 136 9.81 -2.94 -16.69
C ILE A 136 9.74 -1.56 -17.34
N LEU A 137 9.30 -0.53 -16.59
CA LEU A 137 9.22 0.84 -17.08
C LEU A 137 10.57 1.58 -17.12
N GLY A 138 11.65 1.00 -16.57
CA GLY A 138 12.94 1.66 -16.40
C GLY A 138 12.96 2.72 -15.29
N GLU A 139 12.04 2.62 -14.33
CA GLU A 139 11.81 3.57 -13.23
C GLU A 139 12.27 3.02 -11.86
N TRP A 140 13.17 2.04 -11.86
CA TRP A 140 13.72 1.45 -10.64
C TRP A 140 15.20 1.16 -10.83
N ASP A 141 16.04 1.91 -10.13
CA ASP A 141 17.46 1.61 -10.05
C ASP A 141 17.65 0.30 -9.26
N SER A 142 18.57 -0.55 -9.71
CA SER A 142 18.90 -1.78 -8.99
C SER A 142 19.28 -1.46 -7.55
N ILE A 143 18.62 -2.14 -6.60
CA ILE A 143 18.98 -2.12 -5.17
C ILE A 143 20.44 -2.55 -5.02
#